data_AF-A0A3M2M5J0-F1
#
_entry.id   AF-A0A3M2M5J0-F1
#
_cell.length_a   1.000
_cell.length_b   1.000
_cell.length_c   1.000
_cell.angle_alpha   90.00
_cell.angle_beta   90.00
_cell.angle_gamma   90.00
#
_symmetry.space_group_name_H-M   'P 1'
#
loop_
_entity.id
_entity.type
_entity.pdbx_description
1 polymer ?
#
loop_
_entity_poly.entity_id
_entity_poly.type
_entity_poly.pdbx_seq_one_letter_code
_entity_poly.pdbx_strand_id
1 'polypeptide(L)' 'MRTHEREVQTAVADSSMGPDDAIFYEVTPDYVNDTSTIPWGVSMQATIERSDGTRQLLFSAVLPNDQASSGLNLGN' A
#
# COMPACT_ATOMS: atom_id res chain seq x y z
N MET A 1 6.52 1.35 -5.36
CA MET A 1 5.11 1.51 -4.93
C MET A 1 4.09 1.01 -5.95
N ARG A 2 4.31 1.27 -7.25
CA ARG A 2 3.34 1.00 -8.33
C ARG A 2 2.75 -0.43 -8.36
N THR A 3 3.54 -1.44 -8.01
CA THR A 3 3.08 -2.84 -7.90
C THR A 3 1.91 -2.99 -6.93
N HIS A 4 2.03 -2.47 -5.71
CA HIS A 4 0.99 -2.57 -4.69
C HIS A 4 -0.23 -1.70 -5.00
N GLU A 5 -0.03 -0.53 -5.59
CA GLU A 5 -1.15 0.28 -6.09
C GLU A 5 -1.94 -0.48 -7.17
N ARG A 6 -1.24 -1.22 -8.04
CA ARG A 6 -1.88 -2.06 -9.04
C ARG A 6 -2.64 -3.22 -8.41
N GLU A 7 -2.12 -3.83 -7.35
CA GLU A 7 -2.83 -4.86 -6.58
C GLU A 7 -4.14 -4.30 -6.00
N VAL A 8 -4.13 -3.10 -5.42
CA VAL A 8 -5.35 -2.41 -4.97
C VAL A 8 -6.31 -2.17 -6.13
N GLN A 9 -5.82 -1.64 -7.26
CA GLN A 9 -6.67 -1.38 -8.44
C GLN A 9 -7.31 -2.65 -8.99
N THR A 10 -6.56 -3.75 -9.04
CA THR A 10 -7.07 -5.06 -9.43
C THR A 10 -8.11 -5.58 -8.45
N ALA A 11 -7.87 -5.44 -7.14
CA ALA A 11 -8.82 -5.87 -6.12
C ALA A 11 -10.14 -5.09 -6.18
N VAL A 12 -10.10 -3.75 -6.36
CA VAL A 12 -11.33 -2.93 -6.53
C VAL A 12 -12.13 -3.35 -7.76
N ALA A 13 -11.45 -3.77 -8.84
CA ALA A 13 -12.10 -4.17 -10.08
C ALA A 13 -12.54 -5.66 -10.10
N ASP A 14 -12.22 -6.42 -9.06
CA ASP A 14 -12.51 -7.85 -8.99
C ASP A 14 -14.01 -8.09 -8.77
N SER A 15 -14.57 -9.08 -9.47
CA SER A 15 -16.01 -9.41 -9.36
C SER A 15 -16.41 -10.00 -8.01
N SER A 16 -15.45 -10.37 -7.16
CA SER A 16 -15.68 -10.81 -5.77
C SER A 16 -15.86 -9.65 -4.77
N MET A 17 -15.69 -8.39 -5.19
CA MET A 17 -16.06 -7.23 -4.38
C MET A 17 -17.57 -7.01 -4.40
N GLY A 18 -18.18 -7.03 -3.22
CA GLY A 18 -19.58 -6.65 -3.04
C GLY A 18 -19.80 -5.14 -3.22
N PRO A 19 -21.07 -4.69 -3.41
CA PRO A 19 -21.39 -3.28 -3.62
C PRO A 19 -21.06 -2.37 -2.42
N ASP A 20 -21.01 -2.95 -1.22
CA ASP A 20 -20.70 -2.25 0.04
C ASP A 20 -19.35 -2.69 0.63
N ASP A 21 -18.54 -3.42 -0.15
CA ASP A 21 -17.16 -3.73 0.24
C ASP A 21 -16.23 -2.54 -0.08
N ALA A 22 -15.18 -2.38 0.70
CA ALA A 22 -14.20 -1.31 0.55
C ALA A 22 -12.77 -1.83 0.67
N ILE A 23 -11.79 -1.00 0.30
CA ILE A 23 -10.39 -1.25 0.61
C ILE A 23 -9.89 -0.13 1.52
N PHE A 24 -9.48 -0.49 2.73
CA PHE A 24 -8.71 0.38 3.60
C PHE A 24 -7.24 0.30 3.19
N TYR A 25 -6.73 1.37 2.58
CA TYR A 25 -5.37 1.50 2.08
C TYR A 25 -4.63 2.62 2.79
N GLU A 26 -3.48 2.31 3.38
CA GLU A 26 -2.66 3.24 4.15
C GLU A 26 -1.21 3.20 3.64
N VAL A 27 -0.61 4.38 3.54
CA VAL A 27 0.79 4.57 3.17
C VAL A 27 1.40 5.57 4.15
N THR A 28 2.40 5.11 4.90
CA THR A 28 3.09 5.89 5.92
C THR A 28 4.54 6.10 5.49
N PRO A 29 5.00 7.35 5.27
CA PRO A 29 6.40 7.63 5.01
C PRO A 29 7.24 7.42 6.27
N ASP A 30 8.29 6.61 6.14
CA ASP A 30 9.20 6.31 7.23
C ASP A 30 10.44 7.19 7.12
N TYR A 31 10.62 8.07 8.09
CA TYR A 31 11.76 8.97 8.21
C TYR A 31 12.79 8.39 9.18
N VAL A 32 14.07 8.67 8.93
CA VAL A 32 15.15 8.18 9.82
C VAL A 32 15.05 8.86 11.19
N ASN A 33 14.65 10.13 11.21
CA ASN A 33 14.44 10.94 12.41
C ASN A 33 13.57 12.17 12.09
N ASP A 34 13.26 12.97 13.11
CA ASP A 34 12.42 14.17 13.05
C ASP A 34 13.01 15.34 12.25
N THR A 35 14.31 15.31 11.96
CA THR A 35 14.98 16.31 11.10
C THR A 35 15.03 15.92 9.62
N SER A 36 14.62 14.70 9.28
CA SER A 36 14.69 14.19 7.91
C SER A 36 13.62 14.83 7.03
N THR A 37 14.01 15.34 5.86
CA THR A 37 13.08 15.94 4.88
C THR A 37 12.66 14.98 3.77
N ILE A 38 13.33 13.83 3.65
CA ILE A 38 13.04 12.78 2.68
C ILE A 38 12.91 11.46 3.46
N PRO A 39 11.83 10.68 3.27
CA PRO A 39 11.69 9.40 3.93
C PRO A 39 12.68 8.39 3.33
N TRP A 40 13.22 7.51 4.18
CA TRP A 40 14.08 6.42 3.72
C TRP A 40 13.26 5.31 3.07
N GLY A 41 11.94 5.26 3.30
CA GLY A 41 11.03 4.28 2.76
C GLY A 41 9.56 4.61 3.05
N VAL A 42 8.67 3.71 2.68
CA VAL A 42 7.25 3.75 3.06
C VAL A 42 6.80 2.40 3.58
N SER A 43 5.99 2.43 4.64
CA SER A 43 5.19 1.30 5.09
C SER A 43 3.82 1.38 4.43
N MET A 44 3.41 0.31 3.74
CA MET A 44 2.18 0.24 2.98
C MET A 44 1.35 -0.95 3.44
N GLN A 45 0.04 -0.76 3.59
CA GLN A 45 -0.88 -1.85 3.86
C GLN A 45 -2.22 -1.63 3.17
N ALA A 46 -2.84 -2.73 2.76
CA ALA A 46 -4.19 -2.74 2.22
C ALA A 46 -4.99 -3.89 2.84
N THR A 47 -6.22 -3.59 3.26
CA THR A 47 -7.17 -4.57 3.80
C THR A 47 -8.51 -4.40 3.08
N ILE A 48 -9.09 -5.50 2.60
CA ILE A 48 -10.48 -5.52 2.13
C ILE A 48 -11.38 -5.48 3.36
N GLU A 49 -12.28 -4.50 3.42
CA GLU A 49 -13.32 -4.37 4.42
C GLU A 49 -14.63 -4.83 3.79
N ARG A 50 -15.22 -5.88 4.35
CA ARG A 50 -16.46 -6.45 3.85
C ARG A 50 -17.66 -5.81 4.52
N SER A 51 -18.78 -5.82 3.80
CA SER A 51 -20.08 -5.35 4.30
C SER A 51 -20.57 -6.05 5.58
N ASP A 52 -20.12 -7.29 5.84
CA ASP A 52 -20.41 -8.03 7.07
C ASP A 52 -19.47 -7.66 8.25
N GLY A 53 -18.57 -6.70 8.04
CA GLY A 53 -17.57 -6.25 9.01
C GLY A 53 -16.31 -7.11 9.06
N THR A 54 -16.21 -8.17 8.25
CA THR A 54 -14.98 -8.95 8.15
C THR A 54 -13.89 -8.18 7.42
N ARG A 55 -12.63 -8.49 7.76
CA ARG A 55 -11.45 -7.85 7.21
C ARG A 55 -10.50 -8.90 6.66
N GLN A 56 -10.00 -8.69 5.45
CA GLN A 56 -9.04 -9.57 4.79
C GLN A 56 -7.82 -8.76 4.37
N LEU A 57 -6.64 -9.12 4.88
CA LEU A 57 -5.39 -8.50 4.46
C LEU A 57 -5.11 -8.79 2.98
N LEU A 58 -4.89 -7.74 2.19
CA LEU A 58 -4.47 -7.85 0.80
C LEU A 58 -2.93 -7.89 0.71
N PHE A 59 -2.27 -6.92 1.34
CA PHE A 59 -0.82 -6.92 1.52
C PHE A 59 -0.40 -6.05 2.72
N SER A 60 0.83 -6.29 3.17
CA SER A 60 1.60 -5.42 4.06
C SER A 60 3.05 -5.44 3.59
N ALA A 61 3.64 -4.27 3.37
CA ALA A 61 4.96 -4.14 2.77
C ALA A 61 5.71 -2.93 3.32
N VAL A 62 7.03 -3.03 3.39
CA VAL A 62 7.95 -1.91 3.64
C VAL A 62 8.82 -1.75 2.41
N LEU A 63 8.75 -0.59 1.78
CA LEU A 63 9.47 -0.30 0.55
C LEU A 63 10.57 0.73 0.81
N PRO A 64 11.86 0.41 0.58
CA PRO A 64 12.91 1.41 0.64
C PRO A 64 12.74 2.45 -0.48
N ASN A 65 13.11 3.69 -0.17
CA ASN A 65 13.20 4.81 -1.11
C ASN A 65 14.61 4.92 -1.68
N ASP A 66 15.09 3.83 -2.25
CA ASP A 66 16.36 3.80 -2.96
C ASP A 66 16.23 3.09 -4.31
N GLN A 67 16.97 3.60 -5.29
CA GLN A 67 17.01 3.03 -6.64
C GLN A 67 17.82 1.72 -6.70
N ALA A 68 18.77 1.56 -5.78
CA ALA A 68 19.77 0.50 -5.85
C ALA A 68 19.18 -0.88 -5.52
N SER A 69 18.18 -0.95 -4.64
CA SER A 69 17.52 -2.19 -4.23
C SER A 69 16.35 -2.59 -5.13
N SER A 70 15.66 -1.63 -5.73
CA SER A 70 14.41 -1.88 -6.46
C SER A 70 14.41 -1.50 -7.94
N GLY A 71 15.48 -0.83 -8.43
CA GLY A 71 15.57 -0.30 -9.79
C GLY A 71 14.73 0.97 -10.04
N LEU A 72 13.90 1.38 -9.07
CA LEU A 72 12.98 2.52 -9.14
C LEU A 72 13.04 3.29 -7.80
N ASN A 73 12.66 4.57 -7.79
CA ASN A 73 12.37 5.26 -6.52
C ASN A 73 10.88 5.12 -6.20
N LEU A 74 10.42 5.50 -5.01
CA LEU A 74 9.00 5.33 -4.63
C LEU A 74 7.99 5.94 -5.63
N GLY A 75 8.40 6.96 -6.40
CA GLY A 75 7.58 7.61 -7.42
C GLY A 75 7.69 7.05 -8.85
N ASN A 76 8.52 6.02 -9.11
CA ASN A 76 8.68 5.39 -10.43
C ASN A 76 8.36 3.88 -10.39
#